data_AF-A0A536SSM3-F1
#
_entry.id   AF-A0A536SSM3-F1
#
_cell.length_a   1.000
_cell.length_b   1.000
_cell.length_c   1.000
_cell.angle_alpha   90.00
_cell.angle_beta   90.00
_cell.angle_gamma   90.00
#
_symmetry.space_group_name_H-M   'P 1'
#
loop_
_entity.id
_entity.type
_entity.pdbx_description
1 polymer ?
#
loop_
_entity_poly.entity_id
_entity_poly.type
_entity_poly.pdbx_seq_one_letter_code
_entity_poly.pdbx_strand_id
1 'polypeptide(L)'
;IEVEGQTFHGGQMLVFKPGRPVLFRAATRAVVMLLGGEPVGERFIEWNFVSSSKERIERAKADWRAGRIKLPDRDHDEFVPLPGDPAAPANPMS
;
A
#
# COMPACT_ATOMS: atom_id res chain seq x y z
N ILE A 1 -2.73 -21.35 -11.90
CA ILE A 1 -3.85 -21.02 -12.81
C ILE A 1 -3.31 -20.93 -14.23
N GLU A 2 -4.15 -21.16 -15.22
CA GLU A 2 -3.83 -21.03 -16.63
C GLU A 2 -4.59 -19.84 -17.21
N VAL A 3 -3.90 -18.94 -17.92
CA VAL A 3 -4.47 -17.75 -18.57
C VAL A 3 -3.83 -17.62 -19.95
N GLU A 4 -4.64 -17.56 -21.01
CA GLU A 4 -4.16 -17.46 -22.40
C GLU A 4 -3.05 -18.49 -22.75
N GLY A 5 -3.20 -19.72 -22.27
CA GLY A 5 -2.24 -20.82 -22.49
C GLY A 5 -0.95 -20.74 -21.66
N GLN A 6 -0.83 -19.76 -20.75
CA GLN A 6 0.32 -19.62 -19.84
C GLN A 6 -0.04 -20.05 -18.42
N THR A 7 0.86 -20.76 -17.76
CA THR A 7 0.68 -21.22 -16.37
C THR A 7 1.32 -20.24 -15.39
N PHE A 8 0.58 -19.89 -14.35
CA PHE A 8 0.99 -19.03 -13.25
C PHE A 8 0.77 -19.71 -11.89
N HIS A 9 1.61 -19.36 -10.93
CA HIS A 9 1.68 -19.92 -9.58
C HIS A 9 1.32 -18.88 -8.50
N GLY A 10 1.18 -19.34 -7.25
CA GLY A 10 0.90 -18.45 -6.11
C GLY A 10 2.01 -17.41 -5.89
N GLY A 11 1.62 -16.22 -5.43
CA GLY A 11 2.53 -15.08 -5.23
C GLY A 11 2.77 -14.22 -6.47
N GLN A 12 2.15 -14.54 -7.60
CA GLN A 12 2.20 -13.71 -8.82
C GLN A 12 0.96 -12.82 -8.95
N MET A 13 1.18 -11.56 -9.31
CA MET A 13 0.10 -10.62 -9.65
C MET A 13 0.00 -10.49 -11.17
N LEU A 14 -1.16 -10.83 -11.71
CA LEU A 14 -1.45 -10.69 -13.13
C LEU A 14 -2.23 -9.39 -13.38
N VAL A 15 -1.79 -8.60 -14.35
CA VAL A 15 -2.41 -7.30 -14.70
C VAL A 15 -3.00 -7.39 -16.09
N PHE A 16 -4.27 -7.05 -16.22
CA PHE A 16 -5.03 -7.14 -17.47
C PHE A 16 -5.39 -5.76 -18.00
N LYS A 17 -5.38 -5.61 -19.33
CA LYS A 17 -5.84 -4.38 -19.99
C LYS A 17 -7.37 -4.30 -19.94
N PRO A 18 -7.96 -3.09 -19.83
CA PRO A 18 -9.40 -2.92 -19.87
C PRO A 18 -9.99 -3.31 -21.23
N GLY A 19 -11.30 -3.59 -21.24
CA GLY A 19 -12.09 -3.75 -22.47
C GLY A 19 -12.05 -5.14 -23.12
N ARG A 20 -11.45 -6.14 -22.47
CA ARG A 20 -11.52 -7.54 -22.91
C ARG A 20 -11.87 -8.47 -21.76
N PRO A 21 -12.78 -9.44 -21.96
CA PRO A 21 -12.94 -10.53 -21.00
C PRO A 21 -11.64 -11.30 -20.85
N VAL A 22 -11.30 -11.63 -19.61
CA VAL A 22 -10.15 -12.48 -19.30
C VAL A 22 -10.68 -13.80 -18.78
N LEU A 23 -10.32 -14.88 -19.47
CA LEU A 23 -10.65 -16.24 -19.06
C LEU A 23 -9.43 -16.85 -18.36
N PHE A 24 -9.66 -17.39 -17.18
CA PHE A 24 -8.65 -18.15 -16.45
C PHE A 24 -9.21 -19.49 -16.01
N ARG A 25 -8.35 -20.49 -15.97
CA ARG A 25 -8.68 -21.85 -15.56
C ARG A 25 -7.84 -22.26 -14.36
N ALA A 26 -8.48 -22.91 -13.40
CA ALA A 26 -7.80 -23.58 -12.31
C ALA A 26 -7.24 -24.92 -12.81
N ALA A 27 -5.92 -25.02 -13.00
CA ALA A 27 -5.24 -26.28 -13.34
C ALA A 27 -5.16 -27.25 -12.14
N THR A 28 -5.22 -26.70 -10.93
CA THR A 28 -5.28 -27.40 -9.63
C THR A 28 -6.22 -26.62 -8.70
N ARG A 29 -6.50 -27.13 -7.50
CA ARG A 29 -7.24 -26.37 -6.47
C ARG A 29 -6.51 -25.04 -6.20
N ALA A 30 -7.19 -23.93 -6.42
CA ALA A 30 -6.61 -22.59 -6.30
C ALA A 30 -7.56 -21.65 -5.54
N VAL A 31 -6.97 -20.73 -4.79
CA VAL A 31 -7.66 -19.56 -4.23
C VAL A 31 -7.12 -18.35 -4.98
N VAL A 32 -8.00 -17.54 -5.55
CA VAL A 32 -7.66 -16.37 -6.37
C VAL A 32 -8.35 -15.15 -5.79
N MET A 33 -7.63 -14.03 -5.73
CA MET A 33 -8.17 -12.71 -5.43
C MET A 33 -8.27 -11.91 -6.73
N LEU A 34 -9.47 -11.40 -7.04
CA LEU A 34 -9.69 -10.53 -8.18
C LEU A 34 -9.88 -9.09 -7.68
N LEU A 35 -9.03 -8.18 -8.13
CA LEU A 35 -9.15 -6.75 -7.85
C LEU A 35 -9.34 -6.00 -9.17
N GLY A 36 -10.32 -5.11 -9.20
CA GLY A 36 -10.62 -4.29 -10.37
C GLY A 36 -11.66 -3.23 -10.03
N GLY A 37 -11.74 -2.20 -10.85
CA GLY A 37 -12.67 -1.09 -10.67
C GLY A 37 -12.34 0.06 -11.61
N GLU A 38 -13.20 1.07 -11.60
CA GLU A 38 -12.95 2.32 -12.32
C GLU A 38 -11.70 3.03 -11.75
N PRO A 39 -10.81 3.59 -12.60
CA PRO A 39 -9.66 4.33 -12.11
C PRO A 39 -10.08 5.50 -11.21
N VAL A 40 -9.53 5.56 -10.00
CA VAL A 40 -9.80 6.64 -9.05
C VAL A 40 -9.08 7.97 -9.37
N GLY A 41 -8.39 8.03 -10.52
CA GLY A 41 -7.50 9.13 -10.92
C GLY A 41 -6.09 9.00 -10.33
N GLU A 42 -5.22 9.98 -10.64
CA GLU A 42 -3.83 10.00 -10.16
C GLU A 42 -3.77 10.04 -8.63
N ARG A 43 -2.87 9.24 -8.06
CA ARG A 43 -2.56 9.23 -6.63
C ARG A 43 -1.05 9.23 -6.45
N PHE A 44 -0.59 10.12 -5.58
CA PHE A 44 0.76 10.13 -5.05
C PHE A 44 0.76 9.24 -3.80
N ILE A 45 1.73 8.34 -3.73
CA ILE A 45 1.91 7.40 -2.63
C ILE A 45 3.34 7.60 -2.11
N GLU A 46 3.44 8.02 -0.86
CA GLU A 46 4.72 8.14 -0.14
C GLU A 46 4.54 7.52 1.25
N TRP A 47 5.27 6.44 1.52
CA TRP A 47 5.12 5.67 2.76
C TRP A 47 3.63 5.32 3.00
N ASN A 48 3.10 5.61 4.18
CA ASN A 48 1.71 5.36 4.55
C ASN A 48 0.75 6.48 4.10
N PHE A 49 1.21 7.47 3.33
CA PHE A 49 0.39 8.59 2.86
C PHE A 49 -0.01 8.43 1.40
N VAL A 50 -1.31 8.52 1.14
CA VAL A 50 -1.90 8.46 -0.21
C VAL A 50 -2.79 9.68 -0.43
N SER A 51 -2.54 10.43 -1.50
CA SER A 51 -3.35 11.61 -1.84
C SER A 51 -3.34 11.91 -3.34
N SER A 52 -4.34 12.66 -3.82
CA SER A 52 -4.31 13.27 -5.16
C SER A 52 -3.53 14.60 -5.21
N SER A 53 -2.99 15.06 -4.06
CA SER A 53 -2.21 16.31 -3.96
C SER A 53 -0.87 16.05 -3.26
N LYS A 54 0.23 16.42 -3.91
CA LYS A 54 1.58 16.35 -3.33
C LYS A 54 1.73 17.27 -2.12
N GLU A 55 1.15 18.46 -2.16
CA GLU A 55 1.18 19.41 -1.03
C GLU A 55 0.51 18.83 0.22
N ARG A 56 -0.59 18.08 0.04
CA ARG A 56 -1.25 17.39 1.15
C ARG A 56 -0.37 16.30 1.76
N ILE A 57 0.43 15.62 0.96
CA ILE A 57 1.40 14.62 1.44
C ILE A 57 2.53 15.31 2.22
N GLU A 58 3.08 16.41 1.70
CA GLU A 58 4.13 17.15 2.41
C GLU A 58 3.65 17.69 3.75
N ARG A 59 2.41 18.21 3.82
CA ARG A 59 1.80 18.61 5.09
C ARG A 59 1.63 17.41 6.04
N ALA A 60 1.15 16.27 5.55
CA ALA A 60 1.01 15.06 6.37
C ALA A 60 2.36 14.57 6.91
N LYS A 61 3.43 14.63 6.11
CA LYS A 61 4.80 14.31 6.53
C LYS A 61 5.27 15.27 7.63
N ALA A 62 5.01 16.57 7.49
CA ALA A 62 5.34 17.56 8.52
C ALA A 62 4.52 17.36 9.82
N ASP A 63 3.24 17.01 9.70
CA ASP A 63 2.37 16.70 10.84
C ASP A 63 2.81 15.42 11.56
N TRP A 64 3.23 14.40 10.81
CA TRP A 64 3.78 13.17 11.37
C TRP A 64 5.06 13.41 12.16
N ARG A 65 6.03 14.12 11.58
CA ARG A 65 7.28 14.51 12.25
C ARG A 65 7.05 15.29 13.53
N ALA A 66 6.00 16.10 13.57
CA ALA A 66 5.65 16.92 14.72
C ALA A 66 4.69 16.24 15.72
N GLY A 67 4.32 14.97 15.50
CA GLY A 67 3.38 14.26 16.37
C GLY A 67 1.96 14.84 16.39
N ARG A 68 1.56 15.56 15.33
CA ARG A 68 0.22 16.20 15.23
C ARG A 68 -0.88 15.27 14.71
N ILE A 69 -0.51 14.09 14.23
CA ILE A 69 -1.48 13.08 13.80
C ILE A 69 -1.96 12.30 15.02
N LYS A 70 -3.27 12.29 15.26
CA LYS A 70 -3.86 11.50 16.35
C LYS A 70 -3.60 10.01 16.08
N LEU A 71 -2.89 9.38 17.00
CA LEU A 71 -2.69 7.94 17.02
C LEU A 71 -3.88 7.24 17.71
N PRO A 72 -4.09 5.94 17.44
CA PRO A 72 -4.96 5.11 18.28
C PRO A 72 -4.60 5.26 19.77
N ASP A 73 -5.59 5.18 20.66
CA ASP A 73 -5.43 5.57 22.09
C ASP A 73 -4.34 4.78 22.85
N ARG A 74 -3.85 3.66 22.31
CA ARG A 74 -2.83 2.78 22.92
C ARG A 74 -1.55 2.68 22.10
N ASP A 75 -1.37 3.52 21.09
CA ASP A 75 -0.26 3.47 20.14
C ASP A 75 0.66 4.68 20.37
N HIS A 76 1.38 4.68 21.49
CA HIS A 76 2.26 5.79 21.90
C HIS A 76 3.66 5.33 22.36
N ASP A 77 3.90 4.02 22.40
CA ASP A 77 5.14 3.44 22.90
C ASP A 77 6.27 3.48 21.87
N GLU A 78 5.92 3.46 20.58
CA GLU A 78 6.86 3.43 19.47
C GLU A 78 6.51 4.49 18.42
N PHE A 79 7.54 5.10 17.82
CA PHE A 79 7.39 6.03 16.72
C PHE A 79 8.21 5.57 15.51
N VAL A 80 7.53 5.35 14.39
CA VAL A 80 8.17 4.98 13.11
C VAL A 80 8.48 6.28 12.32
N PRO A 81 9.74 6.67 12.14
CA PRO A 81 10.10 7.87 11.38
C PRO A 81 9.83 7.66 9.89
N LEU A 82 9.77 8.76 9.13
CA LEU A 82 9.76 8.66 7.68
C LEU A 82 11.09 8.10 7.17
N PRO A 83 11.10 7.38 6.03
CA PRO A 83 12.35 6.93 5.42
C PRO A 83 13.31 8.10 5.19
N GLY A 84 14.53 7.98 5.73
CA GLY A 84 15.57 9.01 5.65
C GLY A 84 15.62 10.00 6.81
N ASP A 85 14.59 10.05 7.66
CA ASP A 85 14.65 10.78 8.93
C ASP A 85 15.42 9.95 9.98
N PRO A 86 16.11 10.60 10.95
CA PRO A 86 16.75 9.87 12.04
C PRO A 86 15.70 9.13 12.87
N ALA A 87 16.06 7.92 13.34
CA ALA A 87 15.28 7.23 14.34
C ALA A 87 15.12 8.12 15.59
N ALA A 88 13.93 8.11 16.19
CA ALA A 88 13.75 8.73 17.49
C ALA A 88 14.77 8.11 18.46
N PRO A 89 15.48 8.91 19.28
CA PRO A 89 16.38 8.34 20.27
C PRO A 89 15.58 7.40 21.17
N ALA A 90 16.10 6.19 21.40
CA ALA A 90 15.51 5.25 22.35
C ALA A 90 15.35 5.97 23.70
N ASN A 91 14.15 5.90 24.29
CA ASN A 91 13.86 6.54 25.58
C ASN A 91 14.90 6.10 26.62
N PRO A 92 15.70 7.01 27.21
CA PRO A 92 16.72 6.65 28.20
C PRO A 92 16.16 6.41 29.61
N MET A 93 14.85 6.21 29.76
CA MET A 93 14.19 6.00 31.06
C MET A 93 13.32 4.74 30.97
N SER A 94 13.95 3.60 31.23
CA SER A 94 13.34 2.41 31.84
C SER A 94 13.99 2.19 33.20
#